data_AF-A0A2A4P6K4-F1
#
_entry.id   AF-A0A2A4P6K4-F1
#
_cell.length_a   1.000
_cell.length_b   1.000
_cell.length_c   1.000
_cell.angle_alpha   90.00
_cell.angle_beta   90.00
_cell.angle_gamma   90.00
#
_symmetry.space_group_name_H-M   'P 1'
#
loop_
_entity.id
_entity.type
_entity.pdbx_description
1 polymer ?
#
loop_
_entity_poly.entity_id
_entity_poly.type
_entity_poly.pdbx_seq_one_letter_code
_entity_poly.pdbx_strand_id
1 'polypeptide(L)' 'MKKGVMTTTTCEHFWKVEPAHGPTSEGRCEVCHTVKTFSNLEQTDRRPSWMQVKKKAKAKVRQ' A
#
# COMPACT_ATOMS: atom_id res chain seq x y z
N MET A 1 33.15 17.36 -14.98
CA MET A 1 33.21 16.02 -14.35
C MET A 1 32.25 15.11 -15.09
N LYS A 2 32.72 13.92 -15.52
CA LYS A 2 32.00 13.02 -16.45
C LYS A 2 30.74 12.43 -15.81
N LYS A 3 29.70 12.34 -16.62
CA LYS A 3 28.36 11.77 -16.40
C LYS A 3 28.45 10.30 -15.94
N GLY A 4 27.69 9.94 -14.90
CA GLY A 4 27.32 8.56 -14.61
C GLY A 4 25.83 8.39 -14.91
N VAL A 5 25.52 7.73 -16.03
CA VAL A 5 24.18 7.21 -16.28
C VAL A 5 23.91 6.18 -15.18
N MET A 6 23.07 6.52 -14.20
CA MET A 6 22.53 5.53 -13.30
C MET A 6 21.61 4.66 -14.14
N THR A 7 22.09 3.47 -14.49
CA THR A 7 21.25 2.41 -14.99
C THR A 7 20.06 2.33 -14.04
N THR A 8 18.84 2.57 -14.55
CA THR A 8 17.60 2.37 -13.81
C THR A 8 17.44 0.87 -13.59
N THR A 9 18.27 0.31 -12.71
CA THR A 9 18.03 -1.02 -12.17
C THR A 9 16.80 -0.83 -11.31
N THR A 10 15.64 -1.16 -11.87
CA THR A 10 14.38 -1.21 -11.13
C THR A 10 14.65 -2.09 -9.91
N CYS A 11 14.75 -1.49 -8.74
CA CYS A 11 14.96 -2.24 -7.52
C CYS A 11 13.64 -2.91 -7.18
N GLU A 12 13.61 -4.23 -7.24
CA GLU A 12 12.55 -5.02 -6.64
C GLU A 12 12.72 -4.93 -5.12
N HIS A 13 12.06 -3.95 -4.53
CA HIS A 13 12.33 -3.59 -3.14
C HIS A 13 11.92 -4.71 -2.18
N PHE A 14 12.93 -5.35 -1.60
CA PHE A 14 12.75 -6.21 -0.44
C PHE A 14 12.74 -5.33 0.82
N TRP A 15 11.54 -4.97 1.29
CA TRP A 15 11.33 -4.04 2.40
C TRP A 15 11.44 -4.75 3.75
N LYS A 16 12.38 -4.29 4.58
CA LYS A 16 12.42 -4.63 6.00
C LYS A 16 11.70 -3.54 6.78
N VAL A 17 10.46 -3.83 7.17
CA VAL A 17 9.58 -2.90 7.91
C VAL A 17 9.77 -3.11 9.41
N GLU A 18 9.90 -2.02 10.15
CA GLU A 18 9.99 -2.04 11.60
C GLU A 18 8.69 -2.54 12.25
N PRO A 19 8.75 -3.09 13.49
CA PRO A 19 7.56 -3.44 14.24
C PRO A 19 6.58 -2.27 14.35
N ALA A 20 5.28 -2.59 14.44
CA ALA A 20 4.24 -1.57 14.53
C ALA A 20 4.25 -0.90 15.92
N HIS A 21 4.83 0.31 16.00
CA HIS A 21 4.83 1.14 17.20
C HIS A 21 3.77 2.25 17.17
N GLY A 22 3.03 2.40 16.07
CA GLY A 22 2.05 3.46 15.87
C GLY A 22 1.26 3.31 14.57
N PRO A 23 0.57 4.36 14.10
CA PRO A 23 -0.25 4.32 12.88
C PRO A 23 0.57 4.09 11.61
N THR A 24 1.88 4.35 11.67
CA THR A 24 2.82 4.14 10.57
C THR A 24 4.10 3.48 11.07
N SER A 25 4.74 2.70 10.21
CA SER A 25 6.08 2.14 10.41
C SER A 25 7.03 2.60 9.30
N GLU A 26 8.32 2.72 9.61
CA GLU A 26 9.36 2.90 8.59
C GLU A 26 9.80 1.53 8.05
N GLY A 27 10.04 1.45 6.74
CA GLY A 27 10.69 0.31 6.13
C GLY A 27 11.87 0.74 5.28
N ARG A 28 12.97 -0.01 5.39
CA ARG A 28 14.16 0.20 4.57
C ARG A 28 14.35 -0.98 3.63
N CYS A 29 14.66 -0.69 2.37
CA CYS A 29 15.02 -1.73 1.41
C CYS A 29 16.39 -2.32 1.76
N GLU A 30 16.52 -3.64 1.81
CA GLU A 30 17.80 -4.29 2.11
C GLU A 30 18.80 -4.18 0.94
N VAL A 31 18.31 -3.94 -0.28
CA VAL A 31 19.13 -3.88 -1.50
C VAL A 31 19.61 -2.46 -1.80
N CYS A 32 18.69 -1.50 -1.92
CA CYS A 32 19.02 -0.13 -2.31
C CYS A 32 18.97 0.88 -1.17
N HIS A 33 18.62 0.43 0.04
CA HIS A 33 18.53 1.25 1.25
C HIS A 33 17.58 2.46 1.19
N THR A 34 16.73 2.51 0.16
CA THR A 34 15.61 3.47 0.12
C THR A 34 14.74 3.27 1.36
N VAL A 35 14.23 4.38 1.88
CA VAL A 35 13.33 4.42 3.03
C VAL A 35 11.92 4.74 2.56
N LYS A 36 10.93 4.03 3.09
CA LYS A 36 9.51 4.22 2.78
C LYS A 36 8.67 4.05 4.04
N THR A 37 7.62 4.85 4.17
CA THR A 37 6.64 4.74 5.26
C THR A 37 5.49 3.82 4.87
N PHE A 38 5.09 2.97 5.81
CA PHE A 38 3.99 2.01 5.69
C PHE A 38 2.88 2.37 6.67
N SER A 39 1.62 2.28 6.24
CA SER A 39 0.45 2.47 7.12
C SER A 39 0.10 1.15 7.80
N ASN A 40 -0.08 1.20 9.12
CA ASN A 40 -0.50 0.05 9.94
C ASN A 40 -2.01 0.02 10.15
N LEU A 41 -2.74 1.02 9.65
CA LEU A 41 -4.19 1.06 9.75
C LEU A 41 -4.82 0.09 8.73
N GLU A 42 -5.83 -0.65 9.17
CA GLU A 42 -6.66 -1.42 8.23
C GLU A 42 -7.31 -0.46 7.23
N GLN A 43 -7.11 -0.70 5.94
CA GLN A 43 -7.82 0.06 4.91
C GLN A 43 -9.30 -0.31 4.97
N THR A 44 -10.11 0.59 5.53
CA THR A 44 -11.56 0.42 5.63
C THR A 44 -12.27 0.70 4.32
N ASP A 45 -11.54 1.03 3.24
CA ASP A 45 -12.02 1.12 1.86
C ASP A 45 -12.39 -0.27 1.31
N ARG A 46 -13.15 -1.06 2.09
CA ARG A 46 -13.83 -2.25 1.61
C ARG A 46 -14.82 -1.79 0.56
N ARG A 47 -14.40 -1.84 -0.70
CA ARG A 47 -15.33 -1.82 -1.84
C ARG A 47 -16.41 -2.85 -1.51
N PRO A 48 -17.69 -2.43 -1.41
CA PRO A 48 -18.74 -3.36 -1.07
C PRO A 48 -18.73 -4.47 -2.10
N SER A 49 -18.85 -5.71 -1.63
CA SER A 49 -19.03 -6.84 -2.53
C SER A 49 -20.19 -6.54 -3.47
N TRP A 50 -20.09 -6.99 -4.72
CA TRP A 50 -21.17 -6.90 -5.69
C TRP A 50 -22.50 -7.44 -5.14
N MET A 51 -22.46 -8.43 -4.25
CA MET A 51 -23.65 -8.94 -3.55
C MET A 51 -24.28 -7.91 -2.60
N GLN A 52 -23.46 -7.14 -1.88
CA GLN A 52 -23.94 -6.09 -0.98
C GLN A 52 -24.54 -4.92 -1.77
N VAL A 53 -23.94 -4.57 -2.92
CA VAL A 53 -24.48 -3.56 -3.84
C VAL A 53 -25.87 -3.98 -4.35
N LYS A 54 -26.03 -5.23 -4.81
CA LYS A 54 -27.32 -5.76 -5.27
C LYS A 54 -28.39 -5.76 -4.19
N LYS A 55 -28.05 -6.14 -2.95
CA LYS A 55 -29.00 -6.11 -1.82
C LYS A 55 -29.51 -4.68 -1.54
N LYS A 56 -28.62 -3.68 -1.52
CA LYS A 56 -29.01 -2.28 -1.34
C LYS A 56 -29.90 -1.77 -2.49
N ALA A 57 -29.59 -2.13 -3.74
CA ALA A 57 -30.41 -1.77 -4.88
C ALA A 57 -31.83 -2.35 -4.78
N LYS A 58 -31.96 -3.63 -4.41
CA LYS A 58 -33.28 -4.25 -4.18
C LYS A 58 -34.06 -3.64 -3.02
N ALA A 59 -33.37 -3.26 -1.93
CA ALA A 59 -34.02 -2.59 -0.81
C ALA A 59 -34.56 -1.20 -1.20
N LYS A 60 -33.82 -0.46 -2.03
CA LYS A 60 -34.21 0.88 -2.52
C LYS A 60 -35.40 0.84 -3.48
N VAL A 61 -35.57 -0.25 -4.24
CA VAL A 61 -36.72 -0.43 -5.15
C VAL A 61 -38.03 -0.75 -4.39
N ARG A 62 -37.94 -1.14 -3.11
CA ARG A 62 -39.11 -1.48 -2.27
C ARG A 62 -39.59 -0.31 -1.40
N GLN A 63 -38.90 0.83 -1.42
CA GLN A 63 -39.35 2.11 -0.84
C GLN A 63 -39.98 2.96 -1.93
#